data_AF-D1AQI5-F1
#
_entry.id   AF-D1AQI5-F1
#
_cell.length_a   1.000
_cell.length_b   1.000
_cell.length_c   1.000
_cell.angle_alpha   90.00
_cell.angle_beta   90.00
_cell.angle_gamma   90.00
#
_symmetry.space_group_name_H-M   'P 1'
#
loop_
_entity.id
_entity.type
_entity.pdbx_description
1 polymer ?
#
loop_
_entity_poly.entity_id
_entity_poly.type
_entity_poly.pdbx_seq_one_letter_code
_entity_poly.pdbx_strand_id
1 'polypeptide(L)'
;MKYVAITSCSTGIAHTYMAAEALQIAAKEMNVEMKVETQGSIGAENVLTDKDIREADAVIIAASTSVNKDRFVGKKLIEVNVDEAIKDPKALIERASKLTTVYQAEKAAEQTKAAKEKNLGPYKHLMTGVSYMIPFVVAGGIMIALAFALGGINAGDQQGTLAAAFMQIGGGTSFALMLPVLAGFIAFSIADRPGIVPGMIGGMLANAIGAGFLGALVAGFLAGYVIMLLKQVIKIPKAFQGLMPVLILPLLSSMIVGLVMIYVLGKPFTALNNFMTDWLNGLSGINSIGLGIILGAMMAIDMAGPIGKAAYFFGVASLTSLQPGQTSMVMAAVMATGMIPPLSMALASLIAKDKFTAEEREAGKTAWVLGLSFITEGAIPFAAADPLRVLPSVVLGSAVTGGLSMLFKCGLAVPHGGIFVLPIPGAVSNLLGYIIAIAAGTVVAAFAVIILKKKKEVAVNA
;
A
#
# COMPACT_ATOMS: atom_id res chain seq x y z
N MET A 1 10.45 27.38 -27.11
CA MET A 1 10.19 27.45 -25.66
C MET A 1 10.49 26.10 -25.08
N LYS A 2 11.22 26.06 -23.97
CA LYS A 2 11.64 24.83 -23.31
C LYS A 2 11.02 24.74 -21.93
N TYR A 3 10.14 23.77 -21.70
CA TYR A 3 9.49 23.56 -20.41
C TYR A 3 10.01 22.29 -19.75
N VAL A 4 9.93 22.26 -18.43
CA VAL A 4 10.14 21.04 -17.66
C VAL A 4 8.90 20.76 -16.83
N ALA A 5 8.58 19.49 -16.61
CA ALA A 5 7.46 19.11 -15.79
C ALA A 5 7.81 18.02 -14.79
N ILE A 6 7.10 18.01 -13.65
CA ILE A 6 7.05 16.88 -12.72
C ILE A 6 5.63 16.36 -12.68
N THR A 7 5.48 15.05 -12.79
CA THR A 7 4.21 14.35 -12.56
C THR A 7 4.32 13.43 -11.36
N SER A 8 3.31 13.45 -10.48
CA SER A 8 3.27 12.52 -9.34
C SER A 8 1.86 12.29 -8.82
N CYS A 9 1.44 11.04 -8.80
CA CYS A 9 0.19 10.61 -8.16
C CYS A 9 0.50 9.84 -6.87
N SER A 10 -0.43 9.86 -5.90
CA SER A 10 -0.27 9.21 -4.59
C SER A 10 -0.06 7.70 -4.68
N THR A 11 -0.62 7.05 -5.70
CA THR A 11 -0.40 5.63 -5.99
C THR A 11 0.83 5.41 -6.86
N GLY A 12 1.20 6.39 -7.70
CA GLY A 12 2.39 6.35 -8.54
C GLY A 12 2.36 5.34 -9.69
N ILE A 13 1.23 4.66 -9.94
CA ILE A 13 1.15 3.52 -10.90
C ILE A 13 0.69 3.94 -12.30
N ALA A 14 -0.45 4.65 -12.43
CA ALA A 14 -1.04 4.96 -13.73
C ALA A 14 -1.06 6.47 -14.02
N HIS A 15 -1.74 7.26 -13.17
CA HIS A 15 -1.94 8.69 -13.43
C HIS A 15 -0.63 9.49 -13.54
N THR A 16 0.44 9.07 -12.86
CA THR A 16 1.77 9.69 -13.02
C THR A 16 2.24 9.60 -14.48
N TYR A 17 2.21 8.39 -15.06
CA TYR A 17 2.70 8.16 -16.42
C TYR A 17 1.71 8.68 -17.47
N MET A 18 0.41 8.54 -17.24
CA MET A 18 -0.62 9.10 -18.13
C MET A 18 -0.52 10.63 -18.22
N ALA A 19 -0.29 11.32 -17.10
CA ALA A 19 -0.09 12.77 -17.10
C ALA A 19 1.20 13.16 -17.84
N ALA A 20 2.26 12.37 -17.68
CA ALA A 20 3.53 12.63 -18.35
C ALA A 20 3.41 12.47 -19.87
N GLU A 21 2.79 11.39 -20.32
CA GLU A 21 2.53 11.12 -21.73
C GLU A 21 1.62 12.19 -22.35
N ALA A 22 0.51 12.53 -21.68
CA ALA A 22 -0.41 13.57 -22.13
C ALA A 22 0.28 14.94 -22.30
N LEU A 23 1.15 15.32 -21.36
CA LEU A 23 1.95 16.55 -21.45
C LEU A 23 2.98 16.49 -22.59
N GLN A 24 3.66 15.37 -22.79
CA GLN A 24 4.63 15.21 -23.88
C GLN A 24 3.99 15.28 -25.26
N ILE A 25 2.84 14.62 -25.44
CA ILE A 25 2.06 14.67 -26.69
C ILE A 25 1.61 16.11 -26.96
N ALA A 26 0.99 16.78 -25.99
CA ALA A 26 0.52 18.15 -26.14
C ALA A 26 1.67 19.13 -26.42
N ALA A 27 2.82 18.99 -25.73
CA ALA A 27 3.99 19.82 -25.96
C ALA A 27 4.52 19.67 -27.39
N LYS A 28 4.58 18.44 -27.90
CA LYS A 28 4.99 18.16 -29.29
C LYS A 28 4.04 18.80 -30.30
N GLU A 29 2.73 18.70 -30.08
CA GLU A 29 1.72 19.34 -30.94
C GLU A 29 1.78 20.87 -30.91
N MET A 30 2.20 21.45 -29.80
CA MET A 30 2.34 22.90 -29.61
C MET A 30 3.76 23.41 -29.95
N ASN A 31 4.64 22.56 -30.48
CA ASN A 31 6.04 22.88 -30.80
C ASN A 31 6.83 23.45 -29.60
N VAL A 32 6.55 22.91 -28.40
CA VAL A 32 7.24 23.20 -27.14
C VAL A 32 8.15 22.01 -26.81
N GLU A 33 9.43 22.28 -26.56
CA GLU A 33 10.35 21.25 -26.05
C GLU A 33 10.01 20.99 -24.58
N MET A 34 9.68 19.75 -24.22
CA MET A 34 9.31 19.41 -22.85
C MET A 34 10.00 18.14 -22.35
N LYS A 35 10.64 18.25 -21.20
CA LYS A 35 11.14 17.10 -20.43
C LYS A 35 10.27 16.89 -19.19
N VAL A 36 9.82 15.66 -18.97
CA VAL A 36 8.94 15.32 -17.84
C VAL A 36 9.63 14.31 -16.93
N GLU A 37 9.83 14.68 -15.67
CA GLU A 37 10.23 13.78 -14.59
C GLU A 37 8.98 13.13 -14.00
N THR A 38 8.98 11.81 -13.92
CA THR A 38 7.89 11.00 -13.36
C THR A 38 8.29 10.52 -11.97
N GLN A 39 7.53 10.89 -10.94
CA GLN A 39 7.73 10.40 -9.58
C GLN A 39 6.63 9.40 -9.24
N GLY A 40 6.81 8.16 -9.70
CA GLY A 40 5.86 7.05 -9.59
C GLY A 40 6.22 6.05 -8.49
N SER A 41 5.49 4.93 -8.44
CA SER A 41 5.70 3.86 -7.45
C SER A 41 7.05 3.14 -7.64
N ILE A 42 7.63 3.26 -8.83
CA ILE A 42 8.94 2.69 -9.21
C ILE A 42 10.09 3.64 -8.80
N GLY A 43 9.77 4.87 -8.40
CA GLY A 43 10.73 5.91 -8.06
C GLY A 43 10.67 7.10 -9.03
N ALA A 44 11.66 7.99 -8.93
CA ALA A 44 11.80 9.11 -9.84
C ALA A 44 12.54 8.67 -11.11
N GLU A 45 11.91 8.82 -12.27
CA GLU A 45 12.48 8.52 -13.57
C GLU A 45 12.58 9.82 -14.39
N ASN A 46 13.50 9.85 -15.36
CA ASN A 46 13.77 11.03 -16.19
C ASN A 46 14.10 12.30 -15.39
N VAL A 47 14.76 12.12 -14.23
CA VAL A 47 15.07 13.19 -13.27
C VAL A 47 15.66 14.41 -13.97
N LEU A 48 15.07 15.58 -13.70
CA LEU A 48 15.49 16.85 -14.25
C LEU A 48 16.88 17.20 -13.71
N THR A 49 17.80 17.46 -14.62
CA THR A 49 19.16 17.93 -14.28
C THR A 49 19.15 19.44 -14.02
N ASP A 50 20.18 19.94 -13.34
CA ASP A 50 20.36 21.39 -13.15
C ASP A 50 20.45 22.16 -14.47
N LYS A 51 20.90 21.50 -15.55
CA LYS A 51 20.90 22.08 -16.90
C LYS A 51 19.48 22.22 -17.44
N ASP A 52 18.68 21.15 -17.35
CA ASP A 52 17.28 21.14 -17.81
C ASP A 52 16.48 22.26 -17.14
N ILE A 53 16.65 22.42 -15.83
CA ILE A 53 15.94 23.43 -15.05
C ILE A 53 16.42 24.84 -15.42
N ARG A 54 17.74 25.05 -15.56
CA ARG A 54 18.29 26.36 -15.93
C ARG A 54 17.85 26.82 -17.32
N GLU A 55 17.76 25.92 -18.28
CA GLU A 55 17.32 26.23 -19.65
C GLU A 55 15.80 26.32 -19.78
N ALA A 56 15.04 25.88 -18.77
CA ALA A 56 13.59 25.92 -18.82
C ALA A 56 13.04 27.36 -18.66
N ASP A 57 12.12 27.72 -19.54
CA ASP A 57 11.32 28.95 -19.52
C ASP A 57 10.20 28.89 -18.47
N ALA A 58 9.64 27.69 -18.24
CA ALA A 58 8.60 27.44 -17.24
C ALA A 58 8.67 26.00 -16.69
N VAL A 59 8.13 25.83 -15.48
CA VAL A 59 8.04 24.57 -14.74
C VAL A 59 6.57 24.24 -14.49
N ILE A 60 6.14 23.04 -14.86
CA ILE A 60 4.79 22.53 -14.60
C ILE A 60 4.88 21.41 -13.55
N ILE A 61 4.23 21.56 -12.40
CA ILE A 61 4.10 20.48 -11.41
C ILE A 61 2.66 19.98 -11.44
N ALA A 62 2.45 18.79 -11.99
CA ALA A 62 1.17 18.10 -12.01
C ALA A 62 1.18 16.97 -10.98
N ALA A 63 0.83 17.29 -9.73
CA ALA A 63 1.01 16.38 -8.62
C ALA A 63 -0.21 16.30 -7.67
N SER A 64 -0.46 15.10 -7.16
CA SER A 64 -1.36 14.82 -6.03
C SER A 64 -0.59 14.51 -4.74
N THR A 65 0.73 14.62 -4.77
CA THR A 65 1.67 14.34 -3.68
C THR A 65 2.60 15.54 -3.45
N SER A 66 3.38 15.51 -2.36
CA SER A 66 4.34 16.58 -2.08
C SER A 66 5.60 16.42 -2.95
N VAL A 67 5.83 17.37 -3.85
CA VAL A 67 7.05 17.46 -4.67
C VAL A 67 8.04 18.45 -4.05
N ASN A 68 9.34 18.14 -4.07
CA ASN A 68 10.39 19.08 -3.65
C ASN A 68 10.51 20.22 -4.67
N LYS A 69 10.37 21.47 -4.21
CA LYS A 69 10.36 22.67 -5.07
C LYS A 69 11.61 23.52 -4.95
N ASP A 70 12.57 23.13 -4.11
CA ASP A 70 13.74 23.95 -3.78
C ASP A 70 14.61 24.20 -5.01
N ARG A 71 14.65 23.22 -5.92
CA ARG A 71 15.38 23.31 -7.20
C ARG A 71 14.75 24.24 -8.25
N PHE A 72 13.54 24.75 -8.03
CA PHE A 72 12.81 25.61 -8.99
C PHE A 72 12.70 27.07 -8.55
N VAL A 73 13.39 27.46 -7.48
CA VAL A 73 13.45 28.87 -7.05
C VAL A 73 14.01 29.73 -8.19
N GLY A 74 13.32 30.81 -8.53
CA GLY A 74 13.70 31.67 -9.65
C GLY A 74 13.11 31.27 -11.01
N LYS A 75 12.25 30.23 -11.08
CA LYS A 75 11.56 29.82 -12.32
C LYS A 75 10.06 30.17 -12.29
N LYS A 76 9.48 30.42 -13.48
CA LYS A 76 8.03 30.52 -13.64
C LYS A 76 7.44 29.13 -13.37
N LEU A 77 6.57 29.01 -12.38
CA LEU A 77 6.08 27.71 -11.91
C LEU A 77 4.55 27.73 -11.81
N ILE A 78 3.92 26.67 -12.31
CA ILE A 78 2.51 26.38 -12.10
C ILE A 78 2.37 25.00 -11.46
N GLU A 79 1.59 24.91 -10.39
CA GLU A 79 1.31 23.66 -9.68
C GLU A 79 -0.20 23.36 -9.79
N VAL A 80 -0.52 22.16 -10.27
CA VAL A 80 -1.88 21.69 -10.51
C VAL A 80 -2.03 20.23 -10.05
N ASN A 81 -3.27 19.77 -9.95
CA ASN A 81 -3.54 18.37 -9.70
C ASN A 81 -3.15 17.52 -10.92
N VAL A 82 -2.71 16.27 -10.70
CA VAL A 82 -2.32 15.33 -11.76
C VAL A 82 -3.44 15.10 -12.79
N ASP A 83 -4.71 15.13 -12.36
CA ASP A 83 -5.87 14.92 -13.23
C ASP A 83 -6.03 16.02 -14.29
N GLU A 84 -5.57 17.24 -13.98
CA GLU A 84 -5.67 18.40 -14.88
C GLU A 84 -4.74 18.22 -16.08
N ALA A 85 -3.55 17.68 -15.85
CA ALA A 85 -2.59 17.36 -16.91
C ALA A 85 -3.07 16.21 -17.82
N ILE A 86 -3.99 15.36 -17.34
CA ILE A 86 -4.59 14.29 -18.15
C ILE A 86 -5.75 14.83 -18.98
N LYS A 87 -6.61 15.67 -18.38
CA LYS A 87 -7.84 16.15 -19.02
C LYS A 87 -7.60 17.23 -20.06
N ASP A 88 -6.72 18.19 -19.79
CA ASP A 88 -6.49 19.32 -20.70
C ASP A 88 -5.02 19.80 -20.67
N PRO A 89 -4.09 18.96 -21.19
CA PRO A 89 -2.66 19.29 -21.18
C PRO A 89 -2.31 20.52 -22.02
N LYS A 90 -3.06 20.81 -23.10
CA LYS A 90 -2.81 21.98 -23.97
C LYS A 90 -3.12 23.28 -23.25
N ALA A 91 -4.29 23.37 -22.61
CA ALA A 91 -4.64 24.55 -21.83
C ALA A 91 -3.65 24.79 -20.68
N LEU A 92 -3.13 23.72 -20.08
CA LEU A 92 -2.12 23.81 -19.03
C LEU A 92 -0.78 24.37 -19.56
N ILE A 93 -0.34 23.94 -20.74
CA ILE A 93 0.87 24.48 -21.40
C ILE A 93 0.67 25.95 -21.79
N GLU A 94 -0.50 26.33 -22.30
CA GLU A 94 -0.81 27.74 -22.59
C GLU A 94 -0.84 28.62 -21.33
N ARG A 95 -1.34 28.09 -20.21
CA ARG A 95 -1.31 28.81 -18.93
C ARG A 95 0.11 28.98 -18.43
N ALA A 96 0.95 27.96 -18.59
CA ALA A 96 2.37 28.04 -18.25
C ALA A 96 3.11 29.11 -19.08
N SER A 97 2.75 29.30 -20.35
CA SER A 97 3.37 30.32 -21.21
C SER A 97 3.03 31.75 -20.81
N LYS A 98 1.84 31.96 -20.23
CA LYS A 98 1.35 33.28 -19.77
C LYS A 98 1.84 33.67 -18.38
N LEU A 99 2.60 32.80 -17.69
CA LEU A 99 3.14 33.12 -16.37
C LEU A 99 4.12 34.30 -16.46
N THR A 100 3.93 35.28 -15.59
CA THR A 100 4.81 36.43 -15.39
C THR A 100 5.50 36.39 -14.04
N THR A 101 4.87 35.76 -13.05
CA THR A 101 5.38 35.62 -11.68
C THR A 101 6.38 34.47 -11.57
N VAL A 102 7.49 34.74 -10.89
CA VAL A 102 8.55 33.77 -10.63
C VAL A 102 8.36 33.16 -9.26
N TYR A 103 8.53 31.84 -9.15
CA TYR A 103 8.48 31.13 -7.88
C TYR A 103 9.62 31.58 -6.96
N GLN A 104 9.24 32.19 -5.85
CA GLN A 104 10.12 32.39 -4.70
C GLN A 104 9.75 31.37 -3.61
N ALA A 105 10.74 30.97 -2.81
CA ALA A 105 10.47 30.14 -1.65
C ALA A 105 9.72 30.96 -0.60
N GLU A 106 8.39 31.04 -0.70
CA GLU A 106 7.56 31.64 0.33
C GLU A 106 7.23 30.63 1.43
N LYS A 107 7.59 31.00 2.66
CA LYS A 107 7.30 30.33 3.95
C LYS A 107 5.80 30.15 4.26
N ALA A 108 4.90 30.43 3.31
CA ALA A 108 3.44 30.36 3.51
C ALA A 108 2.82 29.00 3.13
N ALA A 109 3.51 28.16 2.34
CA ALA A 109 3.04 26.81 2.00
C ALA A 109 3.11 25.82 3.18
N GLU A 110 3.98 26.10 4.17
CA GLU A 110 4.05 25.33 5.43
C GLU A 110 2.78 25.48 6.27
N GLN A 111 2.11 26.63 6.28
CA GLN A 111 0.92 26.84 7.13
C GLN A 111 -0.31 26.10 6.63
N THR A 112 -0.49 25.96 5.31
CA THR A 112 -1.66 25.26 4.73
C THR A 112 -1.45 23.74 4.71
N LYS A 113 -0.22 23.25 4.48
CA LYS A 113 0.13 21.84 4.68
C LYS A 113 0.11 21.46 6.16
N ALA A 114 0.67 22.26 7.07
CA ALA A 114 0.61 22.01 8.50
C ALA A 114 -0.84 22.03 9.05
N ALA A 115 -1.74 22.83 8.47
CA ALA A 115 -3.16 22.84 8.86
C ALA A 115 -3.93 21.59 8.38
N LYS A 116 -3.62 21.06 7.19
CA LYS A 116 -4.19 19.79 6.68
C LYS A 116 -3.51 18.55 7.29
N GLU A 117 -2.21 18.63 7.58
CA GLU A 117 -1.41 17.57 8.23
C GLU A 117 -1.68 17.45 9.74
N LYS A 118 -2.04 18.54 10.43
CA LYS A 118 -2.49 18.49 11.84
C LYS A 118 -3.74 17.63 12.05
N ASN A 119 -4.56 17.43 11.02
CA ASN A 119 -5.89 16.82 11.16
C ASN A 119 -5.94 15.30 10.92
N LEU A 120 -4.81 14.63 10.63
CA LEU A 120 -4.81 13.18 10.38
C LEU A 120 -4.35 12.34 11.58
N GLY A 121 -3.92 12.97 12.68
CA GLY A 121 -3.69 12.33 13.99
C GLY A 121 -2.81 11.06 13.97
N PRO A 122 -2.94 10.18 14.99
CA PRO A 122 -2.23 8.90 15.06
C PRO A 122 -2.45 7.98 13.85
N TYR A 123 -3.59 8.13 13.17
CA TYR A 123 -3.94 7.35 12.00
C TYR A 123 -2.95 7.55 10.83
N LYS A 124 -2.52 8.80 10.57
CA LYS A 124 -1.49 9.10 9.55
C LYS A 124 -0.22 8.29 9.80
N HIS A 125 0.26 8.30 11.04
CA HIS A 125 1.51 7.65 11.44
C HIS A 125 1.41 6.14 11.28
N LEU A 126 0.29 5.56 11.73
CA LEU A 126 0.01 4.14 11.55
C LEU A 126 0.01 3.76 10.07
N MET A 127 -0.76 4.47 9.24
CA MET A 127 -0.86 4.17 7.80
C MET A 127 0.45 4.37 7.05
N THR A 128 1.31 5.29 7.51
CA THR A 128 2.68 5.44 6.99
C THR A 128 3.46 4.15 7.25
N GLY A 129 3.50 3.68 8.50
CA GLY A 129 4.16 2.42 8.85
C GLY A 129 3.65 1.22 8.05
N VAL A 130 2.33 1.05 7.99
CA VAL A 130 1.69 -0.04 7.22
C VAL A 130 2.10 0.01 5.75
N SER A 131 2.08 1.19 5.13
CA SER A 131 2.39 1.32 3.70
C SER A 131 3.84 0.98 3.38
N TYR A 132 4.79 1.36 4.23
CA TYR A 132 6.21 1.00 4.05
C TYR A 132 6.50 -0.48 4.41
N MET A 133 5.68 -1.08 5.26
CA MET A 133 5.78 -2.49 5.63
C MET A 133 5.31 -3.43 4.51
N ILE A 134 4.21 -3.12 3.82
CA ILE A 134 3.58 -4.00 2.82
C ILE A 134 4.57 -4.54 1.77
N PRO A 135 5.46 -3.74 1.14
CA PRO A 135 6.41 -4.26 0.15
C PRO A 135 7.31 -5.39 0.65
N PHE A 136 7.71 -5.35 1.93
CA PHE A 136 8.49 -6.43 2.55
C PHE A 136 7.64 -7.70 2.71
N VAL A 137 6.38 -7.55 3.10
CA VAL A 137 5.45 -8.67 3.23
C VAL A 137 5.15 -9.32 1.88
N VAL A 138 5.00 -8.50 0.83
CA VAL A 138 4.76 -8.97 -0.55
C VAL A 138 5.97 -9.77 -1.03
N ALA A 139 7.17 -9.17 -0.97
CA ALA A 139 8.40 -9.83 -1.39
C ALA A 139 8.66 -11.11 -0.58
N GLY A 140 8.48 -11.04 0.73
CA GLY A 140 8.61 -12.17 1.64
C GLY A 140 7.63 -13.29 1.34
N GLY A 141 6.34 -12.97 1.22
CA GLY A 141 5.27 -13.92 0.94
C GLY A 141 5.44 -14.63 -0.40
N ILE A 142 5.82 -13.91 -1.46
CA ILE A 142 6.08 -14.51 -2.78
C ILE A 142 7.29 -15.45 -2.72
N MET A 143 8.36 -15.06 -2.03
CA MET A 143 9.54 -15.92 -1.87
C MET A 143 9.22 -17.18 -1.06
N ILE A 144 8.41 -17.08 0.01
CA ILE A 144 7.92 -18.26 0.75
C ILE A 144 7.08 -19.16 -0.16
N ALA A 145 6.18 -18.58 -0.96
CA ALA A 145 5.38 -19.35 -1.91
C ALA A 145 6.25 -20.08 -2.94
N LEU A 146 7.27 -19.43 -3.51
CA LEU A 146 8.21 -20.07 -4.42
C LEU A 146 9.04 -21.15 -3.73
N ALA A 147 9.46 -20.92 -2.48
CA ALA A 147 10.15 -21.93 -1.69
C ALA A 147 9.30 -23.19 -1.54
N PHE A 148 8.03 -23.03 -1.16
CA PHE A 148 7.12 -24.16 -1.02
C PHE A 148 6.78 -24.84 -2.35
N ALA A 149 6.68 -24.09 -3.45
CA ALA A 149 6.46 -24.65 -4.77
C ALA A 149 7.63 -25.55 -5.23
N LEU A 150 8.86 -25.21 -4.86
CA LEU A 150 10.07 -25.95 -5.26
C LEU A 150 10.48 -27.06 -4.27
N GLY A 151 10.25 -26.86 -2.97
CA GLY A 151 10.76 -27.73 -1.90
C GLY A 151 9.68 -28.30 -0.97
N GLY A 152 8.40 -28.04 -1.23
CA GLY A 152 7.30 -28.39 -0.34
C GLY A 152 7.26 -27.55 0.95
N ILE A 153 6.35 -27.88 1.88
CA ILE A 153 6.17 -27.09 3.11
C ILE A 153 7.41 -27.08 4.03
N ASN A 154 8.29 -28.06 3.87
CA ASN A 154 9.56 -28.18 4.59
C ASN A 154 10.75 -27.65 3.75
N ALA A 155 10.50 -26.75 2.79
CA ALA A 155 11.54 -26.17 1.93
C ALA A 155 12.73 -25.57 2.70
N GLY A 156 12.51 -25.08 3.92
CA GLY A 156 13.56 -24.53 4.78
C GLY A 156 14.54 -25.57 5.34
N ASP A 157 14.15 -26.84 5.42
CA ASP A 157 14.97 -27.89 6.04
C ASP A 157 16.05 -28.41 5.08
N GLN A 158 15.86 -28.21 3.78
CA GLN A 158 16.76 -28.69 2.72
C GLN A 158 17.87 -27.67 2.43
N GLN A 159 18.76 -27.48 3.42
CA GLN A 159 19.85 -26.51 3.33
C GLN A 159 20.70 -26.70 2.06
N GLY A 160 21.07 -25.58 1.42
CA GLY A 160 21.83 -25.56 0.17
C GLY A 160 20.98 -25.66 -1.11
N THR A 161 19.67 -25.87 -1.02
CA THR A 161 18.75 -25.84 -2.17
C THR A 161 18.26 -24.42 -2.48
N LEU A 162 17.80 -24.20 -3.73
CA LEU A 162 17.13 -22.95 -4.12
C LEU A 162 15.87 -22.68 -3.27
N ALA A 163 15.14 -23.75 -2.91
CA ALA A 163 13.94 -23.65 -2.08
C ALA A 163 14.29 -23.13 -0.67
N ALA A 164 15.33 -23.67 -0.03
CA ALA A 164 15.81 -23.17 1.25
C ALA A 164 16.33 -21.72 1.16
N ALA A 165 17.00 -21.35 0.05
CA ALA A 165 17.43 -19.98 -0.18
C ALA A 165 16.23 -19.01 -0.27
N PHE A 166 15.18 -19.36 -1.01
CA PHE A 166 13.95 -18.57 -1.05
C PHE A 166 13.24 -18.50 0.31
N MET A 167 13.22 -19.58 1.08
CA MET A 167 12.65 -19.56 2.43
C MET A 167 13.44 -18.63 3.37
N GLN A 168 14.77 -18.62 3.26
CA GLN A 168 15.64 -17.73 4.04
C GLN A 168 15.48 -16.26 3.64
N ILE A 169 15.42 -15.97 2.34
CA ILE A 169 15.19 -14.61 1.83
C ILE A 169 13.79 -14.13 2.24
N GLY A 170 12.78 -14.96 2.01
CA GLY A 170 11.39 -14.61 2.22
C GLY A 170 11.00 -14.57 3.69
N GLY A 171 10.96 -15.75 4.33
CA GLY A 171 10.55 -15.91 5.72
C GLY A 171 11.61 -15.43 6.71
N GLY A 172 12.85 -15.87 6.54
CA GLY A 172 13.93 -15.58 7.48
C GLY A 172 14.39 -14.13 7.51
N THR A 173 14.26 -13.40 6.39
CA THR A 173 14.82 -12.05 6.23
C THR A 173 13.74 -11.01 5.95
N SER A 174 13.00 -11.14 4.85
CA SER A 174 12.02 -10.13 4.44
C SER A 174 10.86 -10.01 5.43
N PHE A 175 10.31 -11.15 5.87
CA PHE A 175 9.26 -11.18 6.89
C PHE A 175 9.73 -10.70 8.26
N ALA A 176 10.97 -11.04 8.64
CA ALA A 176 11.56 -10.57 9.89
C ALA A 176 11.72 -9.05 9.93
N LEU A 177 11.94 -8.40 8.79
CA LEU A 177 12.03 -6.93 8.67
C LEU A 177 10.67 -6.23 8.72
N MET A 178 9.56 -6.96 8.64
CA MET A 178 8.21 -6.39 8.65
C MET A 178 7.93 -5.51 9.89
N LEU A 179 8.14 -6.04 11.10
CA LEU A 179 7.88 -5.32 12.35
C LEU A 179 8.86 -4.15 12.58
N PRO A 180 10.17 -4.30 12.32
CA PRO A 180 11.13 -3.19 12.34
C PRO A 180 10.75 -2.07 11.38
N VAL A 181 10.37 -2.39 10.14
CA VAL A 181 9.97 -1.40 9.13
C VAL A 181 8.68 -0.70 9.56
N LEU A 182 7.66 -1.44 10.01
CA LEU A 182 6.43 -0.88 10.55
C LEU A 182 6.71 0.16 11.64
N ALA A 183 7.44 -0.24 12.69
CA ALA A 183 7.74 0.61 13.82
C ALA A 183 8.64 1.80 13.45
N GLY A 184 9.67 1.55 12.63
CA GLY A 184 10.58 2.56 12.12
C GLY A 184 9.88 3.64 11.31
N PHE A 185 8.94 3.27 10.44
CA PHE A 185 8.22 4.24 9.61
C PHE A 185 7.05 4.94 10.34
N ILE A 186 6.48 4.34 11.39
CA ILE A 186 5.62 5.07 12.34
C ILE A 186 6.45 6.16 13.05
N ALA A 187 7.59 5.79 13.61
CA ALA A 187 8.48 6.72 14.30
C ALA A 187 9.00 7.83 13.36
N PHE A 188 9.35 7.47 12.13
CA PHE A 188 9.72 8.41 11.07
C PHE A 188 8.59 9.41 10.77
N SER A 189 7.34 8.94 10.67
CA SER A 189 6.20 9.82 10.42
C SER A 189 5.96 10.85 11.54
N ILE A 190 6.45 10.59 12.76
CA ILE A 190 6.33 11.47 13.92
C ILE A 190 7.55 12.38 14.07
N ALA A 191 8.77 11.84 13.87
CA ALA A 191 10.01 12.47 14.30
C ALA A 191 11.07 12.62 13.18
N ASP A 192 10.71 12.34 11.93
CA ASP A 192 11.55 12.27 10.74
C ASP A 192 12.66 11.20 10.84
N ARG A 193 13.73 11.35 10.05
CA ARG A 193 14.86 10.42 9.96
C ARG A 193 15.42 9.94 11.32
N PRO A 194 15.54 10.77 12.36
CA PRO A 194 15.98 10.30 13.68
C PRO A 194 15.10 9.18 14.26
N GLY A 195 13.81 9.13 13.90
CA GLY A 195 12.83 8.11 14.32
C GLY A 195 13.14 6.69 13.86
N ILE A 196 13.85 6.55 12.75
CA ILE A 196 13.99 5.27 12.05
C ILE A 196 14.70 4.24 12.94
N VAL A 197 15.88 4.58 13.48
CA VAL A 197 16.72 3.66 14.27
C VAL A 197 16.00 3.15 15.53
N PRO A 198 15.52 4.01 16.46
CA PRO A 198 14.85 3.53 17.66
C PRO A 198 13.54 2.81 17.36
N GLY A 199 12.81 3.22 16.32
CA GLY A 199 11.60 2.52 15.87
C GLY A 199 11.91 1.11 15.37
N MET A 200 12.92 0.96 14.50
CA MET A 200 13.36 -0.35 14.01
C MET A 200 13.86 -1.26 15.13
N ILE A 201 14.66 -0.73 16.07
CA ILE A 201 15.11 -1.48 17.24
C ILE A 201 13.92 -1.91 18.10
N GLY A 202 12.98 -1.01 18.35
CA GLY A 202 11.75 -1.32 19.08
C GLY A 202 10.89 -2.40 18.39
N GLY A 203 10.77 -2.35 17.07
CA GLY A 203 10.08 -3.37 16.27
C GLY A 203 10.80 -4.73 16.28
N MET A 204 12.13 -4.74 16.19
CA MET A 204 12.96 -5.95 16.36
C MET A 204 12.75 -6.56 17.74
N LEU A 205 12.78 -5.74 18.79
CA LEU A 205 12.56 -6.19 20.16
C LEU A 205 11.15 -6.74 20.37
N ALA A 206 10.13 -6.11 19.77
CA ALA A 206 8.76 -6.61 19.84
C ALA A 206 8.64 -8.05 19.34
N ASN A 207 9.36 -8.39 18.26
CA ASN A 207 9.47 -9.76 17.77
C ASN A 207 10.21 -10.66 18.78
N ALA A 208 11.40 -10.22 19.22
CA ALA A 208 12.27 -11.02 20.08
C ALA A 208 11.68 -11.37 21.45
N ILE A 209 10.87 -10.47 22.04
CA ILE A 209 10.25 -10.67 23.36
C ILE A 209 8.85 -11.29 23.29
N GLY A 210 8.36 -11.62 22.09
CA GLY A 210 7.02 -12.18 21.88
C GLY A 210 5.88 -11.19 22.04
N ALA A 211 6.16 -9.88 22.12
CA ALA A 211 5.12 -8.84 22.10
C ALA A 211 4.45 -8.73 20.71
N GLY A 212 5.10 -9.29 19.70
CA GLY A 212 4.60 -9.46 18.36
C GLY A 212 4.22 -8.13 17.72
N PHE A 213 3.16 -8.18 16.93
CA PHE A 213 2.72 -7.06 16.13
C PHE A 213 2.26 -5.84 16.92
N LEU A 214 1.48 -6.03 17.99
CA LEU A 214 1.02 -4.93 18.85
C LEU A 214 2.19 -4.24 19.54
N GLY A 215 3.17 -5.02 20.00
CA GLY A 215 4.42 -4.48 20.54
C GLY A 215 5.14 -3.58 19.54
N ALA A 216 5.21 -3.98 18.28
CA ALA A 216 5.87 -3.18 17.23
C ALA A 216 5.14 -1.86 16.94
N LEU A 217 3.80 -1.89 16.90
CA LEU A 217 2.98 -0.68 16.74
C LEU A 217 3.28 0.32 17.86
N VAL A 218 3.23 -0.14 19.11
CA VAL A 218 3.48 0.72 20.27
C VAL A 218 4.93 1.19 20.33
N ALA A 219 5.88 0.33 19.99
CA ALA A 219 7.29 0.70 19.91
C ALA A 219 7.54 1.83 18.90
N GLY A 220 6.87 1.80 17.74
CA GLY A 220 6.96 2.87 16.73
C GLY A 220 6.46 4.22 17.24
N PHE A 221 5.28 4.25 17.88
CA PHE A 221 4.76 5.48 18.50
C PHE A 221 5.64 5.97 19.64
N LEU A 222 6.06 5.06 20.52
CA LEU A 222 6.96 5.36 21.64
C LEU A 222 8.26 5.98 21.13
N ALA A 223 8.91 5.39 20.12
CA ALA A 223 10.14 5.90 19.54
C ALA A 223 9.97 7.31 18.96
N GLY A 224 8.90 7.54 18.19
CA GLY A 224 8.59 8.86 17.64
C GLY A 224 8.44 9.94 18.73
N TYR A 225 7.62 9.68 19.75
CA TYR A 225 7.37 10.64 20.82
C TYR A 225 8.56 10.83 21.76
N VAL A 226 9.33 9.77 22.05
CA VAL A 226 10.58 9.87 22.84
C VAL A 226 11.55 10.82 22.15
N ILE A 227 11.73 10.71 20.83
CA ILE A 227 12.60 11.65 20.11
C ILE A 227 12.07 13.07 20.18
N MET A 228 10.77 13.25 20.02
CA MET A 228 10.15 14.57 20.08
C MET A 228 10.40 15.23 21.45
N LEU A 229 10.27 14.46 22.53
CA LEU A 229 10.60 14.89 23.88
C LEU A 229 12.09 15.23 24.02
N LEU A 230 12.99 14.36 23.56
CA LEU A 230 14.44 14.59 23.63
C LEU A 230 14.86 15.84 22.85
N LYS A 231 14.26 16.12 21.68
CA LYS A 231 14.48 17.35 20.90
C LYS A 231 14.08 18.61 21.68
N GLN A 232 13.07 18.53 22.54
CA GLN A 232 12.60 19.66 23.35
C GLN A 232 13.44 19.86 24.60
N VAL A 233 13.85 18.76 25.25
CA VAL A 233 14.61 18.79 26.51
C VAL A 233 16.09 19.10 26.28
N ILE A 234 16.71 18.53 25.25
CA ILE A 234 18.14 18.64 25.01
C ILE A 234 18.41 19.87 24.14
N LYS A 235 18.97 20.92 24.74
CA LYS A 235 19.42 22.13 24.04
C LYS A 235 20.94 22.13 23.94
N ILE A 236 21.47 22.19 22.72
CA ILE A 236 22.91 22.13 22.45
C ILE A 236 23.36 23.41 21.72
N PRO A 237 24.57 23.94 22.02
CA PRO A 237 25.14 25.07 21.29
C PRO A 237 25.26 24.81 19.78
N LYS A 238 25.19 25.88 18.96
CA LYS A 238 25.21 25.83 17.49
C LYS A 238 26.35 24.98 16.91
N ALA A 239 27.53 25.02 17.52
CA ALA A 239 28.72 24.27 17.10
C ALA A 239 28.52 22.74 17.06
N PHE A 240 27.57 22.21 17.84
CA PHE A 240 27.36 20.77 18.00
C PHE A 240 25.98 20.30 17.52
N GLN A 241 25.22 21.15 16.82
CA GLN A 241 23.88 20.78 16.34
C GLN A 241 23.88 19.57 15.40
N GLY A 242 24.96 19.33 14.65
CA GLY A 242 25.12 18.15 13.81
C GLY A 242 25.16 16.83 14.60
N LEU A 243 25.61 16.84 15.86
CA LEU A 243 25.65 15.63 16.71
C LEU A 243 24.26 15.18 17.14
N MET A 244 23.29 16.10 17.14
CA MET A 244 21.97 15.83 17.68
C MET A 244 21.21 14.74 16.89
N PRO A 245 21.01 14.85 15.56
CA PRO A 245 20.35 13.81 14.78
C PRO A 245 21.22 12.59 14.48
N VAL A 246 22.56 12.74 14.53
CA VAL A 246 23.49 11.66 14.14
C VAL A 246 23.79 10.72 15.30
N LEU A 247 24.00 11.25 16.50
CA LEU A 247 24.48 10.47 17.64
C LEU A 247 23.51 10.51 18.81
N ILE A 248 23.14 11.70 19.28
CA ILE A 248 22.49 11.86 20.57
C ILE A 248 21.04 11.36 20.53
N LEU A 249 20.26 11.78 19.52
CA LEU A 249 18.89 11.31 19.38
C LEU A 249 18.83 9.80 19.14
N PRO A 250 19.52 9.21 18.14
CA PRO A 250 19.44 7.76 17.92
C PRO A 250 19.87 6.95 19.14
N LEU A 251 20.97 7.33 19.81
CA LEU A 251 21.47 6.58 20.97
C LEU A 251 20.50 6.62 22.15
N LEU A 252 20.12 7.81 22.60
CA LEU A 252 19.28 7.97 23.80
C LEU A 252 17.87 7.44 23.57
N SER A 253 17.28 7.72 22.40
CA SER A 253 15.96 7.19 22.08
C SER A 253 15.96 5.67 21.97
N SER A 254 16.98 5.06 21.35
CA SER A 254 17.05 3.59 21.24
C SER A 254 17.24 2.94 22.60
N MET A 255 18.06 3.54 23.47
CA MET A 255 18.22 3.08 24.85
C MET A 255 16.91 3.16 25.63
N ILE A 256 16.21 4.31 25.57
CA ILE A 256 14.94 4.49 26.28
C ILE A 256 13.88 3.53 25.76
N VAL A 257 13.68 3.48 24.43
CA VAL A 257 12.69 2.59 23.79
C VAL A 257 13.01 1.13 24.11
N GLY A 258 14.27 0.73 24.01
CA GLY A 258 14.70 -0.64 24.31
C GLY A 258 14.46 -1.03 25.77
N LEU A 259 14.85 -0.17 26.73
CA LEU A 259 14.62 -0.42 28.15
C LEU A 259 13.12 -0.48 28.48
N VAL A 260 12.32 0.42 27.92
CA VAL A 260 10.86 0.41 28.12
C VAL A 260 10.25 -0.85 27.51
N MET A 261 10.67 -1.28 26.31
CA MET A 261 10.21 -2.52 25.70
C MET A 261 10.57 -3.75 26.53
N ILE A 262 11.79 -3.84 27.05
CA ILE A 262 12.27 -5.00 27.80
C ILE A 262 11.63 -5.07 29.20
N TYR A 263 11.65 -3.96 29.95
CA TYR A 263 11.29 -3.98 31.37
C TYR A 263 9.82 -3.65 31.64
N VAL A 264 9.19 -2.83 30.80
CA VAL A 264 7.84 -2.32 31.06
C VAL A 264 6.81 -2.95 30.13
N LEU A 265 7.06 -2.95 28.82
CA LEU A 265 6.06 -3.32 27.81
C LEU A 265 6.11 -4.78 27.40
N GLY A 266 7.22 -5.50 27.56
CA GLY A 266 7.37 -6.87 27.08
C GLY A 266 6.29 -7.80 27.63
N LYS A 267 6.22 -7.95 28.95
CA LYS A 267 5.21 -8.81 29.61
C LYS A 267 3.75 -8.46 29.25
N PRO A 268 3.28 -7.20 29.39
CA PRO A 268 1.88 -6.89 29.10
C PRO A 268 1.53 -7.09 27.62
N PHE A 269 2.43 -6.77 26.69
CA PHE A 269 2.15 -6.95 25.26
C PHE A 269 2.24 -8.40 24.80
N THR A 270 3.14 -9.21 25.37
CA THR A 270 3.15 -10.66 25.12
C THR A 270 1.85 -11.29 25.65
N ALA A 271 1.40 -10.92 26.85
CA ALA A 271 0.12 -11.38 27.39
C ALA A 271 -1.07 -10.98 26.50
N LEU A 272 -1.08 -9.73 26.00
CA LEU A 272 -2.10 -9.25 25.09
C LEU A 272 -2.06 -9.98 23.74
N ASN A 273 -0.87 -10.25 23.19
CA ASN A 273 -0.72 -11.00 21.95
C ASN A 273 -1.23 -12.44 22.08
N ASN A 274 -0.93 -13.10 23.19
CA ASN A 274 -1.44 -14.43 23.49
C ASN A 274 -2.97 -14.41 23.64
N PHE A 275 -3.52 -13.44 24.37
CA PHE A 275 -4.98 -13.28 24.49
C PHE A 275 -5.66 -13.12 23.14
N MET A 276 -5.12 -12.29 22.25
CA MET A 276 -5.68 -12.13 20.90
C MET A 276 -5.59 -13.43 20.09
N THR A 277 -4.46 -14.13 20.19
CA THR A 277 -4.25 -15.41 19.48
C THR A 277 -5.25 -16.45 19.97
N ASP A 278 -5.43 -16.57 21.27
CA ASP A 278 -6.39 -17.48 21.89
C ASP A 278 -7.84 -17.11 21.53
N TRP A 279 -8.16 -15.80 21.53
CA TRP A 279 -9.46 -15.31 21.11
C TRP A 279 -9.75 -15.66 19.64
N LEU A 280 -8.80 -15.41 18.73
CA LEU A 280 -8.93 -15.74 17.31
C LEU A 280 -9.05 -17.24 17.07
N ASN A 281 -8.25 -18.05 17.77
CA ASN A 281 -8.31 -19.51 17.68
C ASN A 281 -9.58 -20.09 18.30
N GLY A 282 -10.15 -19.40 19.30
CA GLY A 282 -11.42 -19.76 19.95
C GLY A 282 -12.67 -19.35 19.16
N LEU A 283 -12.53 -18.53 18.11
CA LEU A 283 -13.66 -18.16 17.27
C LEU A 283 -14.21 -19.39 16.55
N SER A 284 -15.48 -19.70 16.80
CA SER A 284 -16.21 -20.80 16.16
C SER A 284 -17.62 -20.38 15.78
N GLY A 285 -18.23 -21.13 14.86
CA GLY A 285 -19.62 -20.92 14.44
C GLY A 285 -19.84 -19.55 13.77
N ILE A 286 -20.85 -18.81 14.24
CA ILE A 286 -21.30 -17.56 13.61
C ILE A 286 -20.29 -16.42 13.78
N ASN A 287 -19.52 -16.40 14.87
CA ASN A 287 -18.60 -15.29 15.17
C ASN A 287 -17.42 -15.23 14.19
N SER A 288 -16.88 -16.39 13.78
CA SER A 288 -15.82 -16.43 12.76
C SER A 288 -16.35 -16.00 11.38
N ILE A 289 -17.57 -16.40 11.03
CA ILE A 289 -18.24 -15.97 9.79
C ILE A 289 -18.44 -14.46 9.78
N GLY A 290 -18.91 -13.88 10.89
CA GLY A 290 -19.07 -12.43 11.04
C GLY A 290 -17.76 -11.67 10.86
N LEU A 291 -16.66 -12.16 11.46
CA LEU A 291 -15.33 -11.60 11.24
C LEU A 291 -14.92 -11.66 9.77
N GLY A 292 -15.15 -12.79 9.09
CA GLY A 292 -14.89 -12.95 7.66
C GLY A 292 -15.65 -11.95 6.80
N ILE A 293 -16.93 -11.73 7.09
CA ILE A 293 -17.79 -10.75 6.41
C ILE A 293 -17.21 -9.34 6.55
N ILE A 294 -16.84 -8.94 7.77
CA ILE A 294 -16.28 -7.62 8.06
C ILE A 294 -14.96 -7.42 7.32
N LEU A 295 -14.04 -8.38 7.43
CA LEU A 295 -12.74 -8.31 6.76
C LEU A 295 -12.88 -8.26 5.24
N GLY A 296 -13.79 -9.05 4.67
CA GLY A 296 -14.09 -9.03 3.25
C GLY A 296 -14.64 -7.69 2.77
N ALA A 297 -15.59 -7.11 3.51
CA ALA A 297 -16.11 -5.79 3.21
C ALA A 297 -15.01 -4.71 3.27
N MET A 298 -14.17 -4.75 4.31
CA MET A 298 -13.06 -3.80 4.47
C MET A 298 -12.03 -3.90 3.35
N MET A 299 -11.68 -5.11 2.90
CA MET A 299 -10.74 -5.31 1.79
C MET A 299 -11.20 -4.66 0.48
N ALA A 300 -12.52 -4.65 0.22
CA ALA A 300 -13.08 -4.20 -1.04
C ALA A 300 -13.74 -2.81 -1.00
N ILE A 301 -13.90 -2.16 0.16
CA ILE A 301 -14.64 -0.89 0.20
C ILE A 301 -13.91 0.25 -0.51
N ASP A 302 -12.57 0.22 -0.51
CA ASP A 302 -11.74 1.28 -1.07
C ASP A 302 -10.64 0.75 -2.01
N MET A 303 -10.79 -0.47 -2.53
CA MET A 303 -9.92 -1.08 -3.55
C MET A 303 -8.41 -1.03 -3.17
N ALA A 304 -8.04 -1.61 -2.01
CA ALA A 304 -6.70 -1.51 -1.43
C ALA A 304 -6.27 -0.10 -0.97
N GLY A 305 -7.26 0.74 -0.68
CA GLY A 305 -7.07 2.01 0.03
C GLY A 305 -6.76 1.80 1.52
N PRO A 306 -6.85 2.85 2.35
CA PRO A 306 -6.48 2.77 3.76
C PRO A 306 -7.27 1.74 4.59
N ILE A 307 -8.54 1.51 4.29
CA ILE A 307 -9.40 0.52 4.97
C ILE A 307 -9.00 -0.90 4.53
N GLY A 308 -8.82 -1.12 3.23
CA GLY A 308 -8.33 -2.39 2.71
C GLY A 308 -6.95 -2.74 3.25
N LYS A 309 -6.04 -1.76 3.32
CA LYS A 309 -4.72 -1.93 3.95
C LYS A 309 -4.82 -2.26 5.43
N ALA A 310 -5.79 -1.70 6.16
CA ALA A 310 -6.01 -2.06 7.56
C ALA A 310 -6.49 -3.51 7.73
N ALA A 311 -7.39 -3.98 6.87
CA ALA A 311 -7.81 -5.39 6.86
C ALA A 311 -6.65 -6.32 6.47
N TYR A 312 -5.89 -5.95 5.44
CA TYR A 312 -4.69 -6.68 5.03
C TYR A 312 -3.64 -6.74 6.15
N PHE A 313 -3.39 -5.62 6.81
CA PHE A 313 -2.51 -5.50 7.98
C PHE A 313 -2.92 -6.45 9.10
N PHE A 314 -4.22 -6.59 9.38
CA PHE A 314 -4.74 -7.56 10.34
C PHE A 314 -4.54 -9.02 9.89
N GLY A 315 -4.74 -9.31 8.60
CA GLY A 315 -4.45 -10.61 8.01
C GLY A 315 -2.98 -11.02 8.17
N VAL A 316 -2.05 -10.12 7.86
CA VAL A 316 -0.61 -10.37 8.02
C VAL A 316 -0.23 -10.55 9.49
N ALA A 317 -0.79 -9.74 10.39
CA ALA A 317 -0.55 -9.88 11.82
C ALA A 317 -0.90 -11.28 12.33
N SER A 318 -1.99 -11.87 11.82
CA SER A 318 -2.41 -13.23 12.19
C SER A 318 -1.40 -14.32 11.78
N LEU A 319 -0.51 -14.06 10.81
CA LEU A 319 0.55 -14.98 10.42
C LEU A 319 1.75 -14.97 11.37
N THR A 320 1.96 -13.88 12.11
CA THR A 320 3.16 -13.70 12.95
C THR A 320 3.25 -14.67 14.12
N SER A 321 2.12 -15.23 14.54
CA SER A 321 2.03 -16.17 15.65
C SER A 321 1.91 -17.63 15.18
N LEU A 322 2.00 -17.87 13.87
CA LEU A 322 1.92 -19.22 13.31
C LEU A 322 3.28 -19.93 13.40
N GLN A 323 3.20 -21.22 13.70
CA GLN A 323 4.34 -22.13 13.58
C GLN A 323 4.42 -22.70 12.15
N PRO A 324 5.59 -23.19 11.70
CA PRO A 324 5.70 -23.89 10.42
C PRO A 324 4.65 -25.00 10.29
N GLY A 325 3.97 -25.06 9.15
CA GLY A 325 2.89 -26.01 8.91
C GLY A 325 1.50 -25.57 9.38
N GLN A 326 1.38 -24.43 10.06
CA GLN A 326 0.08 -23.85 10.44
C GLN A 326 -0.44 -22.88 9.37
N THR A 327 -1.76 -22.65 9.41
CA THR A 327 -2.45 -21.75 8.49
C THR A 327 -3.33 -20.78 9.28
N SER A 328 -3.54 -19.57 8.76
CA SER A 328 -4.44 -18.59 9.37
C SER A 328 -5.74 -18.48 8.58
N MET A 329 -6.87 -18.64 9.27
CA MET A 329 -8.21 -18.40 8.69
C MET A 329 -8.44 -16.92 8.37
N VAL A 330 -7.90 -16.03 9.20
CA VAL A 330 -7.97 -14.58 8.99
C VAL A 330 -7.24 -14.19 7.70
N MET A 331 -6.02 -14.70 7.49
CA MET A 331 -5.27 -14.44 6.28
C MET A 331 -5.95 -15.04 5.04
N ALA A 332 -6.53 -16.23 5.15
CA ALA A 332 -7.29 -16.84 4.05
C ALA A 332 -8.47 -15.96 3.64
N ALA A 333 -9.29 -15.50 4.60
CA ALA A 333 -10.40 -14.59 4.30
C ALA A 333 -9.91 -13.27 3.65
N VAL A 334 -8.87 -12.65 4.20
CA VAL A 334 -8.29 -11.41 3.65
C VAL A 334 -7.77 -11.61 2.22
N MET A 335 -7.01 -12.67 1.96
CA MET A 335 -6.44 -12.87 0.62
C MET A 335 -7.52 -13.24 -0.40
N ALA A 336 -8.45 -14.13 -0.05
CA ALA A 336 -9.55 -14.51 -0.94
C ALA A 336 -10.37 -13.30 -1.38
N THR A 337 -10.65 -12.39 -0.44
CA THR A 337 -11.55 -11.26 -0.64
C THR A 337 -10.93 -10.13 -1.46
N GLY A 338 -9.59 -9.94 -1.41
CA GLY A 338 -8.91 -8.98 -2.28
C GLY A 338 -8.80 -9.41 -3.75
N MET A 339 -9.05 -10.69 -4.07
CA MET A 339 -9.15 -11.16 -5.45
C MET A 339 -10.51 -10.84 -6.09
N ILE A 340 -11.57 -10.66 -5.29
CA ILE A 340 -12.95 -10.58 -5.79
C ILE A 340 -13.21 -9.32 -6.65
N PRO A 341 -12.74 -8.11 -6.28
CA PRO A 341 -13.06 -6.93 -7.08
C PRO A 341 -12.64 -7.06 -8.55
N PRO A 342 -11.37 -7.36 -8.89
CA PRO A 342 -10.97 -7.53 -10.29
C PRO A 342 -11.58 -8.77 -10.96
N LEU A 343 -11.68 -9.92 -10.27
CA LEU A 343 -12.29 -11.14 -10.84
C LEU A 343 -13.75 -10.93 -11.22
N SER A 344 -14.51 -10.24 -10.37
CA SER A 344 -15.93 -9.97 -10.62
C SER A 344 -16.15 -8.97 -11.75
N MET A 345 -15.29 -7.94 -11.89
CA MET A 345 -15.35 -7.01 -13.02
C MET A 345 -14.98 -7.70 -14.34
N ALA A 346 -13.96 -8.56 -14.31
CA ALA A 346 -13.57 -9.38 -15.45
C ALA A 346 -14.74 -10.27 -15.91
N LEU A 347 -15.37 -11.00 -14.98
CA LEU A 347 -16.53 -11.84 -15.26
C LEU A 347 -17.74 -11.04 -15.76
N ALA A 348 -18.05 -9.92 -15.11
CA ALA A 348 -19.19 -9.07 -15.49
C ALA A 348 -19.04 -8.48 -16.90
N SER A 349 -17.83 -8.02 -17.25
CA SER A 349 -17.52 -7.47 -18.57
C SER A 349 -17.59 -8.52 -19.69
N LEU A 350 -17.34 -9.79 -19.36
CA LEU A 350 -17.44 -10.91 -20.29
C LEU A 350 -18.89 -11.31 -20.56
N ILE A 351 -19.73 -11.36 -19.50
CA ILE A 351 -21.13 -11.80 -19.58
C ILE A 351 -22.02 -10.71 -20.18
N ALA A 352 -21.99 -9.50 -19.65
CA ALA A 352 -22.90 -8.42 -20.02
C ALA A 352 -22.20 -7.37 -20.88
N LYS A 353 -21.61 -7.79 -22.00
CA LYS A 353 -20.77 -6.94 -22.86
C LYS A 353 -21.44 -5.60 -23.17
N ASP A 354 -22.74 -5.58 -23.45
CA ASP A 354 -23.55 -4.40 -23.77
C ASP A 354 -23.65 -3.35 -22.64
N LYS A 355 -23.20 -3.67 -21.43
CA LYS A 355 -23.14 -2.76 -20.27
C LYS A 355 -21.75 -2.16 -20.02
N PHE A 356 -20.74 -2.58 -20.78
CA PHE A 356 -19.35 -2.15 -20.65
C PHE A 356 -18.84 -1.57 -21.97
N THR A 357 -18.04 -0.51 -21.86
CA THR A 357 -17.30 0.14 -22.97
C THR A 357 -16.23 -0.78 -23.55
N ALA A 358 -15.68 -0.42 -24.71
CA ALA A 358 -14.57 -1.17 -25.30
C ALA A 358 -13.35 -1.17 -24.35
N GLU A 359 -13.07 -0.03 -23.73
CA GLU A 359 -11.98 0.15 -22.77
C GLU A 359 -12.20 -0.69 -21.52
N GLU A 360 -13.42 -0.71 -20.95
CA GLU A 360 -13.75 -1.56 -19.81
C GLU A 360 -13.63 -3.06 -20.14
N ARG A 361 -13.95 -3.47 -21.38
CA ARG A 361 -13.81 -4.87 -21.81
C ARG A 361 -12.34 -5.28 -21.98
N GLU A 362 -11.49 -4.39 -22.50
CA GLU A 362 -10.04 -4.65 -22.55
C GLU A 362 -9.43 -4.68 -21.16
N ALA A 363 -9.82 -3.75 -20.27
CA ALA A 363 -9.44 -3.77 -18.87
C ALA A 363 -9.90 -5.08 -18.18
N GLY A 364 -11.04 -5.64 -18.57
CA GLY A 364 -11.57 -6.90 -18.06
C GLY A 364 -10.67 -8.10 -18.34
N LYS A 365 -9.97 -8.11 -19.48
CA LYS A 365 -9.00 -9.18 -19.80
C LYS A 365 -7.82 -9.14 -18.83
N THR A 366 -7.29 -7.95 -18.56
CA THR A 366 -6.19 -7.74 -17.61
C THR A 366 -6.64 -8.01 -16.17
N ALA A 367 -7.88 -7.65 -15.83
CA ALA A 367 -8.46 -7.85 -14.50
C ALA A 367 -8.53 -9.32 -14.08
N TRP A 368 -8.66 -10.28 -15.02
CA TRP A 368 -8.52 -11.70 -14.69
C TRP A 368 -7.16 -12.01 -14.05
N VAL A 369 -6.08 -11.61 -14.73
CA VAL A 369 -4.71 -11.90 -14.28
C VAL A 369 -4.41 -11.19 -12.96
N LEU A 370 -4.79 -9.92 -12.86
CA LEU A 370 -4.60 -9.13 -11.64
C LEU A 370 -5.38 -9.72 -10.46
N GLY A 371 -6.63 -10.10 -10.67
CA GLY A 371 -7.45 -10.71 -9.63
C GLY A 371 -6.94 -12.06 -9.16
N LEU A 372 -6.56 -12.93 -10.11
CA LEU A 372 -5.90 -14.20 -9.78
C LEU A 372 -4.58 -13.99 -9.05
N SER A 373 -3.92 -12.84 -9.22
CA SER A 373 -2.66 -12.50 -8.55
C SER A 373 -2.84 -11.78 -7.20
N PHE A 374 -4.08 -11.65 -6.69
CA PHE A 374 -4.37 -10.85 -5.50
C PHE A 374 -4.00 -9.35 -5.64
N ILE A 375 -4.22 -8.80 -6.84
CA ILE A 375 -4.02 -7.38 -7.14
C ILE A 375 -5.40 -6.73 -7.32
N THR A 376 -5.93 -6.18 -6.23
CA THR A 376 -7.28 -5.59 -6.16
C THR A 376 -7.45 -4.40 -7.11
N GLU A 377 -6.35 -3.72 -7.43
CA GLU A 377 -6.27 -2.52 -8.26
C GLU A 377 -6.78 -2.75 -9.69
N GLY A 378 -6.85 -3.99 -10.17
CA GLY A 378 -7.43 -4.32 -11.47
C GLY A 378 -8.90 -3.90 -11.62
N ALA A 379 -9.61 -3.63 -10.51
CA ALA A 379 -10.98 -3.11 -10.52
C ALA A 379 -11.07 -1.56 -10.55
N ILE A 380 -9.97 -0.84 -10.32
CA ILE A 380 -9.98 0.64 -10.25
C ILE A 380 -10.55 1.28 -11.53
N PRO A 381 -10.21 0.86 -12.76
CA PRO A 381 -10.77 1.46 -13.97
C PRO A 381 -12.31 1.38 -14.01
N PHE A 382 -12.89 0.29 -13.53
CA PHE A 382 -14.33 0.09 -13.46
C PHE A 382 -14.97 0.95 -12.36
N ALA A 383 -14.35 0.99 -11.18
CA ALA A 383 -14.83 1.79 -10.06
C ALA A 383 -14.73 3.29 -10.35
N ALA A 384 -13.70 3.73 -11.08
CA ALA A 384 -13.57 5.11 -11.52
C ALA A 384 -14.66 5.50 -12.54
N ALA A 385 -15.03 4.57 -13.43
CA ALA A 385 -16.08 4.79 -14.41
C ALA A 385 -17.49 4.79 -13.80
N ASP A 386 -17.76 3.94 -12.80
CA ASP A 386 -19.10 3.80 -12.20
C ASP A 386 -19.06 3.38 -10.71
N PRO A 387 -18.61 4.27 -9.80
CA PRO A 387 -18.31 3.91 -8.41
C PRO A 387 -19.56 3.46 -7.64
N LEU A 388 -20.71 4.09 -7.91
CA LEU A 388 -21.96 3.85 -7.19
C LEU A 388 -22.52 2.44 -7.40
N ARG A 389 -22.18 1.78 -8.51
CA ARG A 389 -22.63 0.40 -8.78
C ARG A 389 -21.50 -0.59 -8.55
N VAL A 390 -20.25 -0.23 -8.86
CA VAL A 390 -19.12 -1.14 -8.71
C VAL A 390 -18.79 -1.37 -7.23
N LEU A 391 -18.62 -0.32 -6.42
CA LEU A 391 -18.16 -0.46 -5.03
C LEU A 391 -19.12 -1.30 -4.17
N PRO A 392 -20.45 -1.06 -4.14
CA PRO A 392 -21.33 -1.92 -3.36
C PRO A 392 -21.36 -3.37 -3.84
N SER A 393 -21.22 -3.61 -5.15
CA SER A 393 -21.22 -4.97 -5.71
C SER A 393 -20.00 -5.77 -5.27
N VAL A 394 -18.81 -5.17 -5.37
CA VAL A 394 -17.56 -5.85 -5.00
C VAL A 394 -17.45 -6.02 -3.48
N VAL A 395 -17.94 -5.05 -2.69
CA VAL A 395 -18.05 -5.18 -1.23
C VAL A 395 -18.96 -6.36 -0.86
N LEU A 396 -20.11 -6.50 -1.52
CA LEU A 396 -21.02 -7.62 -1.29
C LEU A 396 -20.37 -8.96 -1.61
N GLY A 397 -19.72 -9.09 -2.78
CA GLY A 397 -19.03 -10.32 -3.15
C GLY A 397 -17.89 -10.66 -2.21
N SER A 398 -17.08 -9.68 -1.81
CA SER A 398 -15.98 -9.88 -0.85
C SER A 398 -16.51 -10.24 0.55
N ALA A 399 -17.61 -9.63 1.01
CA ALA A 399 -18.25 -10.03 2.26
C ALA A 399 -18.70 -11.50 2.22
N VAL A 400 -19.31 -11.94 1.11
CA VAL A 400 -19.70 -13.35 0.90
C VAL A 400 -18.47 -14.27 0.90
N THR A 401 -17.42 -13.94 0.15
CA THR A 401 -16.20 -14.75 0.13
C THR A 401 -15.54 -14.85 1.50
N GLY A 402 -15.46 -13.76 2.26
CA GLY A 402 -14.87 -13.76 3.60
C GLY A 402 -15.68 -14.61 4.57
N GLY A 403 -17.01 -14.49 4.55
CA GLY A 403 -17.90 -15.32 5.36
C GLY A 403 -17.81 -16.81 5.00
N LEU A 404 -17.79 -17.15 3.70
CA LEU A 404 -17.65 -18.54 3.24
C LEU A 404 -16.27 -19.13 3.57
N SER A 405 -15.19 -18.35 3.42
CA SER A 405 -13.84 -18.78 3.78
C SER A 405 -13.77 -19.18 5.26
N MET A 406 -14.35 -18.35 6.14
CA MET A 406 -14.44 -18.64 7.58
C MET A 406 -15.38 -19.81 7.91
N LEU A 407 -16.52 -19.92 7.20
CA LEU A 407 -17.47 -21.04 7.36
C LEU A 407 -16.81 -22.38 7.03
N PHE A 408 -16.06 -22.43 5.92
CA PHE A 408 -15.34 -23.61 5.49
C PHE A 408 -14.05 -23.86 6.27
N LYS A 409 -13.70 -22.98 7.22
CA LYS A 409 -12.45 -23.03 7.98
C LYS A 409 -11.23 -23.08 7.07
N CYS A 410 -11.27 -22.35 5.96
CA CYS A 410 -10.13 -22.23 5.06
C CYS A 410 -9.03 -21.44 5.76
N GLY A 411 -7.78 -21.86 5.60
CA GLY A 411 -6.61 -21.24 6.19
C GLY A 411 -5.51 -21.06 5.15
N LEU A 412 -4.66 -20.05 5.34
CA LEU A 412 -3.56 -19.72 4.45
C LEU A 412 -2.27 -19.50 5.26
N ALA A 413 -1.15 -20.09 4.81
CA ALA A 413 0.16 -19.98 5.47
C ALA A 413 0.99 -18.78 4.98
N VAL A 414 0.62 -18.18 3.86
CA VAL A 414 1.36 -17.08 3.21
C VAL A 414 0.46 -15.87 3.02
N PRO A 415 1.00 -14.64 3.04
CA PRO A 415 0.19 -13.43 2.91
C PRO A 415 -0.07 -12.98 1.49
N HIS A 416 0.60 -13.59 0.49
CA HIS A 416 0.58 -13.16 -0.90
C HIS A 416 0.72 -14.36 -1.85
N GLY A 417 0.37 -14.13 -3.11
CA GLY A 417 0.57 -15.08 -4.21
C GLY A 417 -0.73 -15.53 -4.90
N GLY A 418 -1.90 -15.02 -4.47
CA GLY A 418 -3.16 -15.24 -5.18
C GLY A 418 -3.48 -16.72 -5.40
N ILE A 419 -3.99 -17.06 -6.59
CA ILE A 419 -4.28 -18.44 -6.99
C ILE A 419 -3.02 -19.30 -7.12
N PHE A 420 -1.84 -18.69 -7.30
CA PHE A 420 -0.58 -19.42 -7.50
C PHE A 420 -0.11 -20.16 -6.25
N VAL A 421 -0.68 -19.83 -5.09
CA VAL A 421 -0.43 -20.54 -3.83
C VAL A 421 -1.28 -21.81 -3.72
N LEU A 422 -2.41 -21.90 -4.41
CA LEU A 422 -3.34 -23.02 -4.27
C LEU A 422 -2.76 -24.40 -4.58
N PRO A 423 -1.89 -24.58 -5.60
CA PRO A 423 -1.29 -25.87 -5.89
C PRO A 423 -0.26 -26.32 -4.86
N ILE A 424 0.18 -25.43 -3.97
CA ILE A 424 1.25 -25.71 -3.02
C ILE A 424 0.71 -26.56 -1.85
N PRO A 425 1.23 -27.78 -1.64
CA PRO A 425 0.76 -28.65 -0.56
C PRO A 425 0.91 -28.00 0.81
N GLY A 426 -0.18 -27.95 1.57
CA GLY A 426 -0.22 -27.42 2.94
C GLY A 426 -0.18 -25.89 3.06
N ALA A 427 -0.05 -25.15 1.94
CA ALA A 427 -0.16 -23.69 1.98
C ALA A 427 -1.60 -23.21 2.23
N VAL A 428 -2.59 -24.00 1.77
CA VAL A 428 -4.02 -23.75 1.95
C VAL A 428 -4.67 -24.93 2.66
N SER A 429 -5.41 -24.68 3.73
CA SER A 429 -6.30 -25.67 4.33
C SER A 429 -7.71 -25.57 3.73
N ASN A 430 -8.35 -26.72 3.53
CA ASN A 430 -9.63 -26.84 2.82
C ASN A 430 -9.64 -26.12 1.45
N LEU A 431 -8.76 -26.55 0.55
CA LEU A 431 -8.57 -25.96 -0.77
C LEU A 431 -9.89 -25.89 -1.58
N LEU A 432 -10.70 -26.94 -1.55
CA LEU A 432 -11.97 -26.97 -2.28
C LEU A 432 -12.94 -25.90 -1.75
N GLY A 433 -13.08 -25.80 -0.41
CA GLY A 433 -13.87 -24.74 0.21
C GLY A 433 -13.36 -23.34 -0.16
N TYR A 434 -12.04 -23.16 -0.24
CA TYR A 434 -11.43 -21.88 -0.59
C TYR A 434 -11.77 -21.46 -2.03
N ILE A 435 -11.63 -22.39 -2.99
CA ILE A 435 -12.01 -22.15 -4.39
C ILE A 435 -13.51 -21.83 -4.50
N ILE A 436 -14.36 -22.57 -3.78
CA ILE A 436 -15.81 -22.32 -3.76
C ILE A 436 -16.11 -20.93 -3.21
N ALA A 437 -15.46 -20.51 -2.12
CA ALA A 437 -15.66 -19.19 -1.53
C ALA A 437 -15.28 -18.05 -2.49
N ILE A 438 -14.17 -18.19 -3.22
CA ILE A 438 -13.72 -17.22 -4.22
C ILE A 438 -14.69 -17.17 -5.40
N ALA A 439 -15.06 -18.33 -5.94
CA ALA A 439 -15.98 -18.43 -7.07
C ALA A 439 -17.36 -17.85 -6.72
N ALA A 440 -17.90 -18.19 -5.54
CA ALA A 440 -19.20 -17.71 -5.08
C ALA A 440 -19.23 -16.18 -4.95
N GLY A 441 -18.25 -15.56 -4.28
CA GLY A 441 -18.22 -14.09 -4.16
C GLY A 441 -17.96 -13.39 -5.50
N THR A 442 -17.14 -13.99 -6.37
CA THR A 442 -16.92 -13.48 -7.74
C THR A 442 -18.23 -13.43 -8.52
N VAL A 443 -19.00 -14.52 -8.48
CA VAL A 443 -20.32 -14.62 -9.12
C VAL A 443 -21.28 -13.60 -8.49
N VAL A 444 -21.38 -13.54 -7.16
CA VAL A 444 -22.28 -12.60 -6.47
C VAL A 444 -21.98 -11.15 -6.86
N ALA A 445 -20.71 -10.73 -6.81
CA ALA A 445 -20.32 -9.37 -7.19
C ALA A 445 -20.56 -9.10 -8.69
N ALA A 446 -20.26 -10.06 -9.56
CA ALA A 446 -20.45 -9.92 -11.00
C ALA A 446 -21.94 -9.75 -11.35
N PHE A 447 -22.82 -10.59 -10.79
CA PHE A 447 -24.25 -10.48 -11.02
C PHE A 447 -24.85 -9.23 -10.38
N ALA A 448 -24.39 -8.83 -9.19
CA ALA A 448 -24.81 -7.58 -8.56
C ALA A 448 -24.50 -6.37 -9.46
N VAL A 449 -23.28 -6.27 -10.00
CA VAL A 449 -22.92 -5.14 -10.87
C VAL A 449 -23.65 -5.22 -12.21
N ILE A 450 -23.87 -6.42 -12.77
CA ILE A 450 -24.65 -6.60 -14.00
C ILE A 450 -26.08 -6.10 -13.80
N ILE A 451 -26.73 -6.43 -12.68
CA ILE A 451 -28.10 -6.01 -12.40
C ILE A 451 -28.17 -4.49 -12.23
N LEU A 452 -27.20 -3.89 -11.54
CA LEU A 452 -27.18 -2.46 -11.23
C LEU A 452 -26.77 -1.57 -12.41
N LYS A 453 -25.88 -2.04 -13.31
CA LYS A 453 -25.46 -1.28 -14.49
C LYS A 453 -26.56 -1.26 -15.56
N LYS A 454 -26.77 -0.10 -16.16
CA LYS A 454 -27.65 0.07 -17.33
C LYS A 454 -26.89 -0.26 -18.61
N LYS A 455 -27.61 -0.59 -19.69
CA LYS A 455 -26.99 -0.73 -21.02
C LYS A 455 -26.39 0.60 -21.42
N LYS A 456 -25.17 0.59 -21.96
CA LYS A 456 -24.57 1.77 -22.57
C LYS A 456 -25.04 1.77 -24.03
N GLU A 457 -25.73 2.82 -24.46
CA GLU A 457 -26.07 2.99 -25.88
C GLU A 457 -24.77 3.00 -26.67
N VAL A 458 -24.61 2.03 -27.56
CA VAL A 458 -23.52 2.02 -28.52
C VAL A 458 -23.85 3.15 -29.49
N ALA A 459 -23.10 4.24 -29.43
CA ALA A 459 -23.13 5.23 -30.50
C ALA A 459 -22.72 4.50 -31.79
N VAL A 460 -23.70 4.20 -32.63
CA VAL A 460 -23.48 3.70 -33.98
C VAL A 460 -22.88 4.88 -34.73
N ASN A 461 -21.55 4.94 -34.80
CA ASN A 461 -20.89 5.81 -35.76
C ASN A 461 -21.28 5.28 -37.15
N ALA A 462 -22.17 6.01 -37.80
CA ALA A 462 -22.61 5.81 -39.18
C ALA A 462 -21.51 6.16 -40.17
#